data_AF-A0A0C2C1Q1-F1
#
_entry.id   AF-A0A0C2C1Q1-F1
#
_cell.length_a   1.000
_cell.length_b   1.000
_cell.length_c   1.000
_cell.angle_alpha   90.00
_cell.angle_beta   90.00
_cell.angle_gamma   90.00
#
_symmetry.space_group_name_H-M   'P 1'
#
loop_
_entity.id
_entity.type
_entity.pdbx_description
1 polymer ?
#
loop_
_entity_poly.entity_id
_entity_poly.type
_entity_poly.pdbx_seq_one_letter_code
_entity_poly.pdbx_strand_id
1 'polypeptide(L)' 'IYSNGRIRCPLHGACFNVKTGDIEDYPGFDSLFTYDVQDVNGDLVLNTTEKELASARRTRKCNLKAPCNDAPIIVVGA' A
#
# COMPACT_ATOMS: atom_id res chain seq x y z
N ILE A 1 -1.47 15.78 -12.86
CA ILE A 1 -1.58 14.32 -13.02
C ILE A 1 -0.57 13.71 -12.07
N TYR A 2 -1.05 12.89 -11.13
CA TYR A 2 -0.25 11.99 -10.29
C TYR A 2 0.84 11.32 -11.14
N SER A 3 2.06 11.84 -11.04
CA SER A 3 3.12 11.70 -12.04
C SER A 3 3.76 10.31 -11.97
N ASN A 4 3.91 9.66 -13.13
CA ASN A 4 4.70 8.45 -13.31
C ASN A 4 4.22 7.22 -12.53
N GLY A 5 2.90 7.01 -12.43
CA GLY A 5 2.34 5.81 -11.79
C GLY A 5 2.34 5.84 -10.27
N ARG A 6 2.34 7.04 -9.67
CA ARG A 6 2.22 7.24 -8.22
C ARG A 6 1.06 8.14 -7.88
N ILE A 7 0.25 7.78 -6.89
CA ILE A 7 -0.82 8.62 -6.34
C ILE A 7 -0.44 9.15 -4.96
N ARG A 8 -0.85 10.38 -4.66
CA ARG A 8 -0.57 11.03 -3.38
C ARG A 8 -1.87 11.40 -2.67
N CYS A 9 -1.98 11.05 -1.40
CA CYS A 9 -3.11 11.45 -0.57
C CYS A 9 -3.09 12.98 -0.40
N PRO A 10 -4.19 13.70 -0.76
CA PRO A 10 -4.23 15.15 -0.66
C PRO A 10 -4.25 15.66 0.78
N LEU A 11 -4.68 14.84 1.75
CA LEU A 11 -4.82 15.26 3.15
C LEU A 11 -3.48 15.29 3.89
N HIS A 12 -2.70 14.22 3.79
CA HIS A 12 -1.49 14.02 4.60
C HIS A 12 -0.27 13.57 3.80
N GLY A 13 -0.35 13.61 2.46
CA GLY A 13 0.83 13.48 1.60
C GLY A 13 1.40 12.07 1.40
N ALA A 14 0.78 11.03 1.98
CA ALA A 14 1.22 9.64 1.75
C ALA A 14 1.21 9.32 0.25
N CYS A 15 2.24 8.64 -0.24
CA CYS A 15 2.37 8.31 -1.66
C CYS A 15 2.34 6.79 -1.86
N PHE A 16 1.70 6.35 -2.94
CA PHE A 16 1.55 4.93 -3.27
C PHE A 16 1.79 4.68 -4.75
N ASN A 17 2.29 3.49 -5.08
CA ASN A 17 2.39 2.99 -6.42
C ASN A 17 1.00 2.62 -6.97
N VAL A 18 0.62 3.11 -8.14
CA VAL A 18 -0.72 2.86 -8.72
C VAL A 18 -0.90 1.40 -9.14
N LYS A 19 0.17 0.74 -9.61
CA LYS A 19 0.07 -0.63 -10.10
C LYS A 19 0.03 -1.65 -8.98
N THR A 20 0.84 -1.46 -7.94
CA THR A 20 0.98 -2.43 -6.86
C THR A 20 0.26 -2.03 -5.58
N GLY A 21 -0.11 -0.76 -5.42
CA GLY A 21 -0.66 -0.19 -4.18
C GLY A 21 0.38 -0.03 -3.06
N ASP A 22 1.64 -0.37 -3.32
CA ASP A 22 2.71 -0.29 -2.33
C ASP A 22 2.96 1.16 -1.89
N ILE A 23 3.23 1.35 -0.60
CA ILE A 23 3.65 2.66 -0.07
C ILE A 23 5.00 3.05 -0.67
N GLU A 24 5.06 4.27 -1.19
CA GLU A 24 6.24 4.93 -1.75
C GLU A 24 6.71 6.09 -0.87
N ASP A 25 5.80 6.75 -0.13
CA ASP A 25 6.13 7.84 0.80
C ASP A 25 5.16 7.87 2.00
N TYR A 26 5.68 8.27 3.15
CA TYR A 26 4.99 8.35 4.44
C TYR A 26 3.98 9.51 4.47
N PRO A 27 2.98 9.54 5.38
CA PRO A 27 2.80 8.76 6.61
C PRO A 27 1.88 7.52 6.49
N GLY A 28 1.63 6.99 5.29
CA GLY A 28 0.84 5.76 5.12
C GLY A 28 1.51 4.56 5.81
N PHE A 29 0.75 3.81 6.62
CA PHE A 29 1.28 2.63 7.34
C PHE A 29 1.08 1.32 6.56
N ASP A 30 -0.11 1.14 6.00
CA ASP A 30 -0.46 -0.03 5.19
C ASP A 30 -0.45 0.32 3.69
N SER A 31 -0.16 -0.69 2.87
CA SER A 31 -0.28 -0.53 1.42
C SER A 31 -1.76 -0.59 1.00
N LEU A 32 -2.07 0.02 -0.14
CA LEU A 32 -3.42 0.02 -0.68
C LEU A 32 -3.74 -1.34 -1.30
N PHE A 33 -4.99 -1.77 -1.14
CA PHE A 33 -5.51 -2.92 -1.88
C PHE A 33 -5.60 -2.58 -3.38
N THR A 34 -5.31 -3.56 -4.23
CA THR A 34 -5.37 -3.43 -5.69
C THR A 34 -6.26 -4.52 -6.26
N TYR A 35 -7.08 -4.16 -7.24
CA TYR A 35 -7.94 -5.11 -7.95
C TYR A 35 -7.36 -5.37 -9.34
N ASP A 36 -7.55 -6.60 -9.84
CA ASP A 36 -7.34 -6.87 -11.25
C ASP A 36 -8.50 -6.25 -12.04
N VAL A 37 -8.17 -5.45 -13.06
CA VAL A 37 -9.14 -4.67 -13.84
C VAL A 37 -9.03 -5.06 -15.29
N GLN A 38 -10.16 -5.41 -15.91
CA GLN A 38 -10.24 -5.74 -17.33
C GLN A 38 -11.18 -4.77 -18.03
N ASP A 39 -10.79 -4.34 -19.23
CA ASP A 39 -11.67 -3.61 -20.14
C ASP A 39 -12.44 -4.63 -20.97
N VAL A 40 -13.76 -4.62 -20.81
CA VAL A 40 -14.69 -5.47 -21.55
C VAL A 40 -15.60 -4.55 -22.35
N ASN A 41 -15.23 -4.31 -23.61
CA ASN A 41 -15.99 -3.50 -24.56
C ASN A 41 -16.23 -2.04 -24.10
N GLY A 42 -15.26 -1.43 -23.40
CA GLY A 42 -15.34 -0.07 -22.88
C GLY A 42 -15.83 0.02 -21.44
N ASP A 43 -16.31 -1.09 -20.87
CA ASP A 43 -16.66 -1.19 -19.45
C ASP A 43 -15.47 -1.74 -18.66
N LEU A 44 -15.13 -1.07 -17.55
CA LEU A 44 -14.10 -1.55 -16.63
C LEU A 44 -14.72 -2.50 -15.61
N VAL A 45 -14.31 -3.77 -15.68
CA VAL A 45 -14.77 -4.84 -14.79
C VAL A 45 -13.66 -5.20 -13.81
N LEU A 46 -13.99 -5.25 -12.51
CA LEU A 46 -13.08 -5.70 -11.46
C LEU A 46 -13.20 -7.21 -11.28
N ASN A 47 -12.09 -7.93 -11.37
CA ASN A 47 -12.04 -9.35 -11.03
C ASN A 47 -11.66 -9.49 -9.55
N THR A 48 -12.65 -9.83 -8.72
CA THR A 48 -12.49 -9.96 -7.26
C THR A 48 -13.50 -10.94 -6.69
N THR A 49 -13.19 -11.51 -5.53
CA THR A 49 -14.15 -12.28 -4.71
C THR A 49 -14.81 -11.41 -3.65
N GLU A 50 -15.98 -11.82 -3.13
CA GLU A 50 -16.66 -11.13 -2.01
C GLU A 50 -15.76 -11.03 -0.77
N LYS A 51 -14.92 -12.06 -0.53
CA LYS A 51 -13.97 -12.07 0.60
C LYS A 51 -12.88 -11.01 0.46
N GLU A 52 -12.36 -10.83 -0.74
CA GLU A 52 -11.36 -9.79 -1.03
C GLU A 52 -11.96 -8.40 -0.94
N LEU A 53 -13.20 -8.23 -1.42
CA LEU A 53 -13.92 -6.96 -1.30
C LEU A 53 -14.21 -6.59 0.16
N ALA A 54 -14.47 -7.57 1.02
CA ALA A 54 -14.66 -7.36 2.45
C ALA A 54 -13.36 -7.02 3.21
N SER A 55 -12.19 -7.34 2.64
CA SER A 55 -10.89 -7.20 3.30
C SER A 55 -10.01 -6.15 2.60
N ALA A 56 -10.12 -4.89 3.03
CA ALA A 56 -9.39 -3.78 2.40
C ALA A 56 -7.94 -3.57 2.90
N ARG A 57 -7.53 -4.22 4.00
CA ARG A 57 -6.26 -3.89 4.67
C ARG A 57 -5.10 -4.80 4.22
N ARG A 58 -4.03 -4.21 3.67
CA ARG A 58 -2.80 -4.92 3.30
C ARG A 58 -1.59 -4.41 4.08
N THR A 59 -1.38 -4.98 5.26
CA THR A 59 -0.19 -4.72 6.07
C THR A 59 1.01 -5.45 5.46
N ARG A 60 2.14 -4.74 5.27
CA ARG A 60 3.39 -5.39 4.88
C ARG A 60 3.81 -6.32 6.03
N LYS A 61 3.98 -7.61 5.72
CA LYS A 61 4.56 -8.55 6.69
C LYS A 61 6.00 -8.13 6.96
N CYS A 62 6.30 -7.84 8.22
CA CYS A 62 7.68 -7.59 8.63
C CYS A 62 8.46 -8.89 8.51
N ASN A 63 9.35 -8.97 7.52
CA ASN A 63 10.24 -10.12 7.37
C ASN A 63 11.43 -9.95 8.33
N LEU A 64 11.19 -9.93 9.64
CA LEU A 64 12.27 -9.97 10.63
C LEU A 64 12.88 -11.37 10.58
N LYS A 65 14.09 -11.48 10.00
CA LYS A 65 14.72 -12.79 9.75
C LYS A 65 15.60 -13.33 10.88
N ALA A 66 15.76 -12.61 11.99
CA ALA A 66 16.42 -13.14 13.17
C ALA A 66 16.04 -12.35 14.42
N PRO A 67 15.89 -13.00 15.59
CA PRO A 67 15.96 -12.29 16.85
C PRO A 67 17.36 -11.68 16.99
N CYS A 68 17.46 -10.35 17.08
CA CYS A 68 18.69 -9.69 17.51
C CYS A 68 18.65 -9.55 19.03
N ASN A 69 19.70 -10.03 19.70
CA ASN A 69 19.86 -9.84 21.15
C ASN A 69 20.56 -8.51 21.49
N ASP A 70 20.82 -7.68 20.49
CA ASP A 70 21.40 -6.36 20.68
C ASP A 70 20.42 -5.43 21.40
N ALA A 71 20.92 -4.60 22.31
CA ALA A 71 20.08 -3.63 23.01
C ALA A 71 19.43 -2.66 22.00
N PRO A 72 18.10 -2.43 22.07
CA PRO A 72 17.41 -1.58 21.10
C PRO A 72 17.86 -0.13 21.26
N ILE A 73 18.26 0.50 20.15
CA ILE A 73 18.52 1.95 20.10
C ILE A 73 17.21 2.65 19.75
N ILE A 74 16.73 3.54 20.63
CA ILE A 74 15.57 4.39 20.39
C ILE A 74 16.07 5.81 20.13
N VAL A 75 15.82 6.34 18.94
CA VAL A 75 16.10 7.75 18.62
C VAL A 75 14.81 8.54 18.80
N VAL A 76 14.79 9.42 19.80
CA VAL A 76 13.70 10.38 20.01
C VAL A 76 14.15 11.73 19.47
N GLY A 77 13.51 12.18 18.39
CA GLY A 77 13.67 13.53 17.87
C GLY A 77 12.72 14.51 18.56
N ALA A 78 13.17 15.76 18.73
CA ALA A 78 12.34 16.89 19.17
C ALA A 78 11.61 17.52 17.99
#